data_AF-A0A7W4H6S7-F1
#
_entry.id   AF-A0A7W4H6S7-F1
#
_cell.length_a   1.000
_cell.length_b   1.000
_cell.length_c   1.000
_cell.angle_alpha   90.00
_cell.angle_beta   90.00
_cell.angle_gamma   90.00
#
_symmetry.space_group_name_H-M   'P 1'
#
loop_
_entity.id
_entity.type
_entity.pdbx_description
1 polymer ?
#
loop_
_entity_poly.entity_id
_entity_poly.type
_entity_poly.pdbx_seq_one_letter_code
_entity_poly.pdbx_strand_id
1 'polypeptide(L)'
;MKIKVISSNWSGDSRNYTPKEEETLYEIQLNKKYTVKVRECSNTEGNKWEEEIFSFEITQIGDDYISIHCFQRFSAENEKGINLMGKTQDFTININKPIRLITPTMDYGDIFTLSLVK
;
A
#
# COMPACT_ATOMS: atom_id res chain seq x y z
N MET A 1 -10.71 -2.22 16.58
CA MET A 1 -9.61 -2.58 15.67
C MET A 1 -9.66 -1.68 14.45
N LYS A 2 -8.57 -0.98 14.19
CA LYS A 2 -8.35 -0.11 13.03
C LYS A 2 -7.16 -0.62 12.25
N ILE A 3 -7.14 -0.33 10.95
CA ILE A 3 -5.94 -0.49 10.14
C ILE A 3 -5.26 0.88 10.02
N LYS A 4 -3.97 0.91 10.33
CA LYS A 4 -3.11 2.07 10.18
C LYS A 4 -2.25 1.88 8.95
N VAL A 5 -2.29 2.87 8.05
CA VAL A 5 -1.52 2.89 6.81
C VAL A 5 -0.59 4.09 6.85
N ILE A 6 0.71 3.83 6.78
CA ILE A 6 1.73 4.86 6.59
C ILE A 6 2.14 4.82 5.13
N SER A 7 1.84 5.90 4.41
CA SER A 7 2.19 6.08 3.01
C SER A 7 3.50 6.85 2.91
N SER A 8 4.42 6.34 2.12
CA SER A 8 5.72 6.93 1.83
C SER A 8 6.10 6.62 0.38
N ASN A 9 7.29 7.01 -0.03
CA ASN A 9 7.79 6.76 -1.37
C ASN A 9 9.32 6.72 -1.38
N TRP A 10 9.90 6.40 -2.52
CA TRP A 10 11.34 6.44 -2.74
C TRP A 10 11.64 6.86 -4.17
N SER A 11 12.86 7.35 -4.39
CA SER A 11 13.38 7.72 -5.69
C SER A 11 14.85 7.30 -5.78
N GLY A 12 15.20 6.59 -6.85
CA GLY A 12 16.57 6.25 -7.20
C GLY A 12 17.34 7.41 -7.85
N ASP A 13 16.64 8.44 -8.33
CA ASP A 13 17.24 9.55 -9.08
C ASP A 13 17.99 10.56 -8.18
N SER A 14 17.69 10.60 -6.88
CA SER A 14 18.30 11.56 -5.96
C SER A 14 18.84 10.89 -4.71
N ARG A 15 20.17 10.98 -4.53
CA ARG A 15 20.86 10.50 -3.32
C ARG A 15 20.43 11.24 -2.05
N ASN A 16 19.88 12.45 -2.18
CA ASN A 16 19.43 13.28 -1.06
C ASN A 16 17.89 13.31 -0.96
N TYR A 17 17.20 12.37 -1.61
CA TYR A 17 15.76 12.29 -1.51
C TYR A 17 15.35 12.01 -0.06
N THR A 18 14.52 12.88 0.50
CA THR A 18 13.93 12.67 1.83
C THR A 18 12.46 12.31 1.64
N PRO A 19 12.08 11.04 1.86
CA PRO A 19 10.71 10.62 1.71
C PRO A 19 9.83 11.27 2.78
N LYS A 20 8.60 11.60 2.42
CA LYS A 20 7.58 12.09 3.35
C LYS A 20 6.67 10.93 3.73
N GLU A 21 6.28 10.91 5.00
CA GLU A 21 5.34 9.92 5.51
C GLU A 21 4.00 10.58 5.85
N GLU A 22 2.92 9.92 5.46
CA GLU A 22 1.56 10.32 5.76
C GLU A 22 0.84 9.15 6.43
N GLU A 23 0.29 9.37 7.62
CA GLU A 23 -0.41 8.35 8.38
C GLU A 23 -1.94 8.51 8.25
N THR A 24 -2.62 7.43 7.91
CA THR A 24 -4.09 7.37 7.87
C THR A 24 -4.59 6.16 8.64
N LEU A 25 -5.66 6.37 9.43
CA LEU A 25 -6.36 5.33 10.18
C LEU A 25 -7.72 5.04 9.54
N TYR A 26 -8.02 3.77 9.32
CA TYR A 26 -9.32 3.32 8.80
C TYR A 26 -10.00 2.38 9.78
N GLU A 27 -11.29 2.59 10.00
CA GLU A 27 -12.15 1.62 10.68
C GLU A 27 -12.32 0.39 9.79
N ILE A 28 -12.05 -0.79 10.35
CA ILE A 28 -12.11 -2.06 9.64
C ILE A 28 -13.56 -2.48 9.41
N GLN A 29 -13.91 -2.74 8.16
CA GLN A 29 -15.22 -3.23 7.72
C GLN A 29 -15.00 -4.28 6.65
N LEU A 30 -15.61 -5.46 6.83
CA LEU A 30 -15.52 -6.58 5.89
C LEU A 30 -16.14 -6.18 4.54
N ASN A 31 -15.50 -6.59 3.44
CA ASN A 31 -15.92 -6.33 2.05
C ASN A 31 -16.06 -4.84 1.69
N LYS A 32 -15.39 -3.96 2.44
CA LYS A 32 -15.29 -2.55 2.11
C LYS A 32 -14.01 -2.29 1.35
N LYS A 33 -14.12 -1.57 0.23
CA LYS A 33 -12.99 -0.99 -0.48
C LYS A 33 -12.49 0.27 0.22
N TYR A 34 -11.17 0.39 0.35
CA TYR A 34 -10.45 1.53 0.86
C TYR A 34 -9.52 2.04 -0.24
N THR A 35 -9.70 3.28 -0.66
CA THR A 35 -8.76 3.96 -1.56
C THR A 35 -7.84 4.83 -0.72
N VAL A 36 -6.56 4.46 -0.69
CA VAL A 36 -5.54 5.11 0.15
C VAL A 36 -4.85 6.24 -0.60
N LYS A 37 -4.46 5.97 -1.85
CA LYS A 37 -3.72 6.94 -2.67
C LYS A 37 -4.18 6.89 -4.12
N VAL A 38 -4.46 8.07 -4.66
CA VAL A 38 -4.73 8.28 -6.09
C VAL A 38 -3.68 9.22 -6.68
N ARG A 39 -3.50 9.14 -7.99
CA ARG A 39 -2.71 10.07 -8.78
C ARG A 39 -3.62 10.68 -9.84
N GLU A 40 -3.64 12.00 -9.91
CA GLU A 40 -4.24 12.69 -11.05
C GLU A 40 -3.34 12.51 -12.29
N CYS A 41 -3.94 12.02 -13.36
CA CYS A 41 -3.31 11.83 -14.65
C CYS A 41 -4.01 12.71 -15.69
N SER A 42 -3.27 13.12 -16.71
CA SER A 42 -3.83 13.85 -17.84
C SER A 42 -3.18 13.43 -19.15
N ASN A 43 -3.95 13.36 -20.22
CA ASN A 43 -3.42 13.15 -21.57
C ASN A 43 -3.08 14.49 -22.25
N THR A 44 -2.48 14.41 -23.44
CA THR A 44 -2.11 15.58 -24.26
C THR A 44 -3.31 16.39 -24.77
N GLU A 45 -4.53 15.81 -24.73
CA GLU A 45 -5.78 16.47 -25.11
C GLU A 45 -6.43 17.22 -23.92
N GLY A 46 -5.84 17.12 -22.72
CA GLY A 46 -6.36 17.76 -21.51
C GLY A 46 -7.42 16.93 -20.77
N ASN A 47 -7.72 15.70 -21.20
CA ASN A 47 -8.58 14.79 -20.47
C ASN A 47 -7.89 14.37 -19.18
N LYS A 48 -8.57 14.53 -18.05
CA LYS A 48 -8.07 14.17 -16.71
C LYS A 48 -8.78 12.93 -16.19
N TRP A 49 -8.05 12.08 -15.50
CA TRP A 49 -8.60 10.96 -14.74
C TRP A 49 -7.77 10.71 -13.49
N GLU A 50 -8.34 9.96 -12.55
CA GLU A 50 -7.63 9.50 -11.37
C GLU A 50 -7.22 8.04 -11.54
N GLU A 51 -5.96 7.76 -11.27
CA GLU A 51 -5.42 6.41 -11.18
C GLU A 51 -5.23 6.03 -9.71
N GLU A 52 -5.83 4.92 -9.28
CA GLU A 52 -5.60 4.38 -7.93
C GLU A 52 -4.20 3.77 -7.86
N ILE A 53 -3.35 4.35 -7.02
CA ILE A 53 -2.01 3.84 -6.74
C ILE A 53 -2.07 2.75 -5.68
N PHE A 54 -2.87 2.98 -4.63
CA PHE A 54 -3.14 1.97 -3.62
C PHE A 54 -4.59 2.00 -3.17
N SER A 55 -5.26 0.89 -3.43
CA SER A 55 -6.55 0.57 -2.87
C SER A 55 -6.62 -0.91 -2.51
N PHE A 56 -7.41 -1.25 -1.50
CA PHE A 56 -7.61 -2.62 -1.05
C PHE A 56 -9.01 -2.85 -0.51
N GLU A 57 -9.41 -4.11 -0.44
CA GLU A 57 -10.62 -4.58 0.23
C GLU A 57 -10.22 -5.51 1.38
N ILE A 58 -10.96 -5.45 2.49
CA ILE A 58 -10.81 -6.41 3.59
C ILE A 58 -11.65 -7.65 3.29
N THR A 59 -10.99 -8.78 3.04
CA THR A 59 -11.63 -10.05 2.64
C THR A 59 -11.88 -10.99 3.81
N GLN A 60 -11.17 -10.80 4.92
CA GLN A 60 -11.35 -11.60 6.13
C GLN A 60 -10.96 -10.80 7.38
N ILE A 61 -11.69 -11.01 8.47
CA ILE A 61 -11.36 -10.49 9.80
C ILE A 61 -11.28 -11.68 10.76
N GLY A 62 -10.13 -11.88 11.37
CA GLY A 62 -9.96 -12.78 12.51
C GLY A 62 -9.73 -12.00 13.80
N ASP A 63 -9.50 -12.71 14.90
CA ASP A 63 -9.32 -12.09 16.22
C ASP A 63 -8.04 -11.23 16.30
N ASP A 64 -6.97 -11.69 15.63
CA ASP A 64 -5.63 -11.08 15.67
C ASP A 64 -5.05 -10.81 14.27
N TYR A 65 -5.87 -10.91 13.22
CA TYR A 65 -5.42 -10.62 11.85
C TYR A 65 -6.56 -10.12 10.96
N ILE A 66 -6.19 -9.53 9.84
CA ILE A 66 -7.07 -9.33 8.69
C ILE A 66 -6.41 -9.87 7.43
N SER A 67 -7.21 -10.28 6.46
CA SER A 67 -6.77 -10.52 5.09
C SER A 67 -7.28 -9.39 4.20
N ILE A 68 -6.43 -8.91 3.29
CA ILE A 68 -6.77 -7.87 2.32
C ILE A 68 -6.49 -8.36 0.90
N HIS A 69 -7.29 -7.86 -0.04
CA HIS A 69 -7.03 -7.95 -1.47
C HIS A 69 -6.75 -6.55 -2.03
N CYS A 70 -5.55 -6.34 -2.55
CA CYS A 70 -5.14 -5.10 -3.20
C CYS A 70 -5.56 -5.09 -4.67
N PHE A 71 -6.12 -3.97 -5.14
CA PHE A 71 -6.47 -3.82 -6.55
C PHE A 71 -5.25 -3.58 -7.44
N GLN A 72 -4.15 -3.08 -6.86
CA GLN A 72 -2.84 -2.99 -7.49
C GLN A 72 -1.92 -4.10 -6.96
N ARG A 73 -0.90 -4.45 -7.77
CA ARG A 73 0.11 -5.46 -7.42
C ARG A 73 1.23 -4.83 -6.62
N PHE A 74 1.64 -5.50 -5.55
CA PHE A 74 2.73 -5.07 -4.69
C PHE A 74 3.75 -6.18 -4.46
N SER A 75 4.96 -5.75 -4.17
CA SER A 75 6.00 -6.57 -3.57
C SER A 75 5.97 -6.38 -2.07
N ALA A 76 5.85 -7.47 -1.31
CA ALA A 76 5.97 -7.41 0.14
C ALA A 76 7.44 -7.58 0.56
N GLU A 77 7.89 -6.73 1.48
CA GLU A 77 9.16 -6.93 2.17
C GLU A 77 9.07 -8.16 3.08
N ASN A 78 10.15 -8.95 3.10
CA ASN A 78 10.31 -10.06 4.04
C ASN A 78 11.77 -10.13 4.54
N GLU A 79 12.09 -11.13 5.35
CA GLU A 79 13.42 -11.31 5.94
C GLU A 79 14.56 -11.43 4.91
N LYS A 80 14.26 -11.84 3.67
CA LYS A 80 15.22 -11.96 2.57
C LYS A 80 15.32 -10.68 1.73
N GLY A 81 14.59 -9.62 2.09
CA GLY A 81 14.50 -8.36 1.36
C GLY A 81 13.20 -8.24 0.54
N ILE A 82 13.26 -7.44 -0.53
CA ILE A 82 12.11 -7.12 -1.38
C ILE A 82 12.31 -7.75 -2.75
N ASN A 83 11.34 -8.55 -3.21
CA ASN A 83 11.31 -9.06 -4.57
C ASN A 83 10.44 -8.17 -5.45
N LEU A 84 11.05 -7.23 -6.18
CA LEU A 84 10.35 -6.29 -7.08
C LEU A 84 9.72 -6.97 -8.31
N MET A 85 10.01 -8.25 -8.57
CA MET A 85 9.28 -9.06 -9.55
C MET A 85 8.02 -9.70 -8.98
N GLY A 86 7.85 -9.64 -7.66
CA GLY A 86 6.67 -10.11 -6.94
C GLY A 86 5.45 -9.25 -7.28
N LYS A 87 4.38 -9.92 -7.71
CA LYS A 87 3.12 -9.30 -8.17
C LYS A 87 1.95 -9.83 -7.36
N THR A 88 2.07 -9.76 -6.03
CA THR A 88 1.05 -10.26 -5.10
C THR A 88 -0.04 -9.22 -4.90
N GLN A 89 -1.27 -9.69 -4.70
CA GLN A 89 -2.43 -8.84 -4.39
C GLN A 89 -3.06 -9.20 -3.05
N ASP A 90 -2.93 -10.44 -2.61
CA ASP A 90 -3.51 -10.90 -1.35
C ASP A 90 -2.46 -10.90 -0.23
N PHE A 91 -2.81 -10.27 0.90
CA PHE A 91 -1.92 -10.14 2.04
C PHE A 91 -2.67 -10.38 3.36
N THR A 92 -1.98 -10.98 4.33
CA THR A 92 -2.47 -11.12 5.71
C THR A 92 -1.68 -10.20 6.62
N ILE A 93 -2.38 -9.37 7.38
CA ILE A 93 -1.81 -8.43 8.34
C ILE A 93 -2.14 -8.96 9.72
N ASN A 94 -1.12 -9.30 10.49
CA ASN A 94 -1.28 -9.77 11.86
C ASN A 94 -1.07 -8.62 12.83
N ILE A 95 -1.71 -8.70 14.00
CA ILE A 95 -1.45 -7.75 15.08
C ILE A 95 0.04 -7.80 15.46
N ASN A 96 0.62 -6.63 15.76
CA ASN A 96 2.03 -6.46 16.11
C ASN A 96 3.04 -6.89 15.02
N LYS A 97 2.59 -7.27 13.83
CA LYS A 97 3.45 -7.62 12.69
C LYS A 97 3.08 -6.79 11.48
N PRO A 98 3.58 -5.54 11.38
CA PRO A 98 3.33 -4.70 10.22
C PRO A 98 3.87 -5.36 8.96
N ILE A 99 3.20 -5.09 7.84
CA ILE A 99 3.69 -5.47 6.51
C ILE A 99 4.07 -4.20 5.75
N ARG A 100 5.12 -4.29 4.94
CA ARG A 100 5.53 -3.21 4.03
C ARG A 100 5.30 -3.66 2.60
N LEU A 101 4.46 -2.92 1.88
CA LEU A 101 4.10 -3.13 0.48
C LEU A 101 4.80 -2.06 -0.35
N ILE A 102 5.52 -2.47 -1.40
CA ILE A 102 6.27 -1.59 -2.29
C ILE A 102 5.75 -1.78 -3.71
N THR A 103 5.58 -0.69 -4.46
CA THR A 103 5.28 -0.78 -5.89
C THR A 103 6.41 -1.50 -6.62
N PRO A 104 6.14 -2.44 -7.54
CA PRO A 104 7.16 -3.25 -8.21
C PRO A 104 7.87 -2.47 -9.32
N THR A 105 8.62 -1.44 -8.94
CA THR A 105 9.33 -0.49 -9.82
C THR A 105 10.79 -0.35 -9.40
N MET A 106 11.68 0.05 -10.32
CA MET A 106 13.13 0.12 -10.06
C MET A 106 13.70 1.53 -9.90
N ASP A 107 13.02 2.55 -10.42
CA ASP A 107 13.57 3.92 -10.45
C ASP A 107 12.92 4.85 -9.43
N TYR A 108 11.65 4.63 -9.12
CA TYR A 108 10.89 5.32 -8.07
C TYR A 108 9.67 4.49 -7.73
N GLY A 109 9.13 4.64 -6.52
CA GLY A 109 7.95 3.89 -6.13
C GLY A 109 7.31 4.36 -4.84
N ASP A 110 6.11 3.85 -4.57
CA ASP A 110 5.37 4.09 -3.35
C ASP A 110 5.59 2.93 -2.36
N ILE A 111 5.63 3.27 -1.07
CA ILE A 111 5.79 2.33 0.04
C ILE A 111 4.60 2.52 0.98
N PHE A 112 3.92 1.44 1.32
CA PHE A 112 2.81 1.43 2.24
C PHE A 112 3.10 0.47 3.39
N THR A 113 3.18 1.00 4.61
CA THR A 113 3.32 0.18 5.82
C THR A 113 1.94 0.02 6.46
N LEU A 114 1.45 -1.21 6.54
CA LEU A 114 0.14 -1.54 7.09
C LEU A 114 0.30 -2.24 8.42
N SER A 115 -0.44 -1.78 9.44
CA SER A 115 -0.45 -2.36 10.77
C SER A 115 -1.84 -2.35 11.39
N LEU A 116 -2.13 -3.34 12.24
CA LEU A 116 -3.37 -3.38 13.01
C LEU A 116 -3.17 -2.69 14.36
N VAL A 117 -4.14 -1.85 14.72
CA VAL A 117 -4.24 -1.18 16.03
C VAL A 117 -5.54 -1.63 16.67
N LYS A 118 -5.49 -2.16 17.90
CA LYS A 118 -6.70 -2.62 18.60
C LYS A 118 -7.55 -1.43 19.06
#